data_AF-A0A222P336-F1
#
_entry.id   AF-A0A222P336-F1
#
_cell.length_a   1.000
_cell.length_b   1.000
_cell.length_c   1.000
_cell.angle_alpha   90.00
_cell.angle_beta   90.00
_cell.angle_gamma   90.00
#
_symmetry.space_group_name_H-M   'P 1'
#
loop_
_entity.id
_entity.type
_entity.pdbx_description
1 polymer ?
#
loop_
_entity_poly.entity_id
_entity_poly.type
_entity_poly.pdbx_seq_one_letter_code
_entity_poly.pdbx_strand_id
1 'polypeptide(L)'
;MHIPLSEPISPRYLYINPTTNRVHLLVPIVSGQEISTDNTCKATTTLKEFFDGGALNVLNAYKDALTFDIRLLRAGSLEASLKQDRLTQVHTYIEALQP
;
A
#
# COMPACT_ATOMS: atom_id res chain seq x y z
N MET A 1 -22.42 -15.91 11.57
CA MET A 1 -21.02 -16.03 11.12
C MET A 1 -20.56 -14.65 10.67
N HIS A 2 -19.54 -14.08 11.28
CA HIS A 2 -18.99 -12.76 10.93
C HIS A 2 -17.61 -13.00 10.31
N ILE A 3 -17.45 -12.73 9.02
CA ILE A 3 -16.15 -12.84 8.35
C ILE A 3 -15.41 -11.52 8.60
N PRO A 4 -14.19 -11.54 9.16
CA PRO A 4 -13.42 -10.31 9.38
C PRO A 4 -12.94 -9.73 8.04
N LEU A 5 -12.81 -8.39 8.02
CA LEU A 5 -12.17 -7.69 6.93
C LEU A 5 -10.65 -7.96 6.95
N SER A 6 -10.06 -7.93 5.76
CA SER A 6 -8.69 -8.36 5.49
C SER A 6 -7.72 -7.22 5.18
N GLU A 7 -8.21 -5.99 4.98
CA GLU A 7 -7.36 -4.83 4.73
C GLU A 7 -6.36 -4.62 5.89
N PRO A 8 -5.04 -4.64 5.61
CA PRO A 8 -4.03 -4.43 6.63
C PRO A 8 -3.99 -2.98 7.10
N ILE A 9 -3.83 -2.78 8.41
CA ILE A 9 -3.80 -1.45 9.05
C ILE A 9 -2.53 -0.67 8.68
N SER A 10 -1.41 -1.35 8.50
CA SER A 10 -0.10 -0.74 8.22
C SER A 10 0.72 -1.58 7.24
N PRO A 11 0.41 -1.50 5.92
CA PRO A 11 1.19 -2.17 4.90
C PRO A 11 2.55 -1.48 4.69
N ARG A 12 3.60 -2.24 4.35
CA ARG A 12 4.93 -1.69 4.02
C ARG A 12 4.81 -0.69 2.87
N TYR A 13 5.56 0.42 2.95
CA TYR A 13 5.56 1.52 1.96
C TYR A 13 4.27 2.33 1.85
N LEU A 14 3.16 1.95 2.48
CA LEU A 14 1.88 2.62 2.31
C LEU A 14 1.49 3.39 3.56
N TYR A 15 1.11 4.64 3.37
CA TYR A 15 0.47 5.46 4.38
C TYR A 15 -0.91 5.90 3.89
N ILE A 16 -1.95 5.60 4.66
CA ILE A 16 -3.31 6.05 4.39
C ILE A 16 -3.62 7.20 5.34
N ASN A 17 -3.91 8.38 4.78
CA ASN A 17 -4.33 9.52 5.59
C ASN A 17 -5.75 9.27 6.13
N PRO A 18 -5.95 9.18 7.46
CA PRO A 18 -7.25 8.84 8.04
C PRO A 18 -8.31 9.93 7.86
N THR A 19 -7.90 11.18 7.61
CA THR A 19 -8.80 12.32 7.42
C THR A 19 -9.22 12.47 5.97
N THR A 20 -8.31 12.24 5.02
CA THR A 20 -8.55 12.50 3.60
C THR A 20 -8.74 11.25 2.75
N ASN A 21 -8.55 10.06 3.33
CA ASN A 21 -8.56 8.77 2.64
C ASN A 21 -7.57 8.67 1.46
N ARG A 22 -6.50 9.48 1.51
CA ARG A 22 -5.46 9.50 0.49
C ARG A 22 -4.41 8.44 0.77
N VAL A 23 -4.06 7.68 -0.26
CA VAL A 23 -2.99 6.66 -0.23
C VAL A 23 -1.70 7.32 -0.68
N HIS A 24 -0.68 7.27 0.18
CA HIS A 24 0.66 7.76 -0.08
C HIS A 24 1.62 6.58 -0.18
N LEU A 25 2.28 6.46 -1.32
CA LEU A 25 3.35 5.49 -1.53
C LEU A 25 4.69 6.12 -1.13
N LEU A 26 5.35 5.54 -0.13
CA LEU A 26 6.61 5.99 0.42
C LEU A 26 7.76 5.18 -0.19
N VAL A 27 8.52 5.82 -1.08
CA VAL A 27 9.72 5.23 -1.70
C VAL A 27 10.89 5.34 -0.71
N PRO A 28 11.49 4.22 -0.27
CA PRO A 28 12.62 4.25 0.64
C PRO A 28 13.90 4.65 -0.11
N ILE A 29 14.61 5.65 0.40
CA ILE A 29 15.94 6.02 -0.11
C ILE A 29 17.00 5.16 0.60
N VAL A 30 16.95 5.13 1.93
CA VAL A 30 17.81 4.35 2.82
C VAL A 30 17.00 3.89 4.03
N SER A 31 17.42 2.83 4.72
CA SER A 31 16.85 2.45 6.02
C SER A 31 17.30 3.39 7.12
N GLY A 32 16.41 3.67 8.08
CA GLY A 32 16.69 4.50 9.25
C GLY A 32 15.47 5.32 9.67
N GLN A 33 15.52 5.91 10.87
CA GLN A 33 14.49 6.85 11.34
C GLN A 33 15.00 8.30 11.20
N GLU A 34 16.08 8.63 11.89
CA GLU A 34 16.76 9.93 11.80
C GLU A 34 18.16 9.82 11.20
N ILE A 35 18.82 8.67 11.42
CA ILE A 35 20.17 8.36 10.94
C ILE A 35 20.09 7.12 10.06
N SER A 36 20.77 7.17 8.92
CA SER A 36 20.84 6.05 7.99
C SER A 36 21.56 4.86 8.61
N THR A 37 20.96 3.68 8.51
CA THR A 37 21.62 2.39 8.81
C THR A 37 22.24 1.77 7.57
N ASP A 38 21.84 2.21 6.38
CA ASP A 38 22.39 1.77 5.11
C ASP A 38 23.43 2.78 4.62
N ASN A 39 24.68 2.36 4.55
CA ASN A 39 25.77 3.19 4.05
C ASN A 39 26.60 2.44 3.01
N THR A 40 27.48 3.19 2.32
CA THR A 40 28.44 2.66 1.35
C THR A 40 27.76 1.76 0.30
N CYS A 41 28.21 0.52 0.14
CA CYS A 41 27.69 -0.44 -0.83
C CYS A 41 26.24 -0.86 -0.57
N LYS A 42 25.69 -0.57 0.62
CA LYS A 42 24.31 -0.91 0.98
C LYS A 42 23.31 0.23 0.79
N ALA A 43 23.77 1.44 0.43
CA ALA A 43 22.92 2.62 0.34
C ALA A 43 21.74 2.47 -0.63
N THR A 44 21.84 1.62 -1.65
CA THR A 44 20.77 1.41 -2.65
C THR A 44 19.93 0.16 -2.39
N THR A 45 20.16 -0.56 -1.29
CA THR A 45 19.54 -1.88 -1.07
C THR A 45 18.03 -1.78 -0.99
N THR A 46 17.51 -0.88 -0.17
CA THR A 46 16.05 -0.71 0.02
C THR A 46 15.35 -0.13 -1.19
N LEU A 47 16.00 0.79 -1.90
CA LEU A 47 15.50 1.33 -3.16
C LEU A 47 15.40 0.24 -4.23
N LYS A 48 16.43 -0.62 -4.31
CA LYS A 48 16.43 -1.77 -5.21
C LYS A 48 15.32 -2.76 -4.84
N GLU A 49 15.21 -3.15 -3.56
CA GLU A 49 14.11 -4.02 -3.10
C GLU A 49 12.73 -3.46 -3.43
N PHE A 50 12.55 -2.15 -3.34
CA PHE A 50 11.29 -1.48 -3.66
C PHE A 50 10.91 -1.67 -5.13
N PHE A 51 11.83 -1.40 -6.05
CA PHE A 51 11.59 -1.48 -7.49
C PHE A 51 11.72 -2.91 -8.07
N ASP A 52 12.48 -3.80 -7.43
CA ASP A 52 12.60 -5.23 -7.77
C ASP A 52 11.36 -6.02 -7.29
N GLY A 53 10.17 -5.43 -7.45
CA GLY A 53 8.89 -6.05 -7.15
C GLY A 53 8.40 -5.91 -5.70
N GLY A 54 9.20 -5.39 -4.77
CA GLY A 54 8.77 -5.21 -3.38
C GLY A 54 7.52 -4.34 -3.26
N ALA A 55 7.51 -3.18 -3.92
CA ALA A 55 6.35 -2.27 -3.92
C ALA A 55 5.15 -2.88 -4.64
N LEU A 56 5.36 -3.48 -5.82
CA LEU A 56 4.30 -4.11 -6.61
C LEU A 56 3.64 -5.27 -5.85
N ASN A 57 4.40 -6.09 -5.15
CA ASN A 57 3.87 -7.20 -4.35
C ASN A 57 2.97 -6.68 -3.21
N VAL A 58 3.39 -5.62 -2.51
CA VAL A 58 2.60 -5.03 -1.43
C VAL A 58 1.32 -4.38 -1.98
N LEU A 59 1.43 -3.62 -3.07
CA LEU A 59 0.28 -2.97 -3.70
C LEU A 59 -0.73 -4.00 -4.22
N ASN A 60 -0.28 -5.09 -4.84
CA ASN A 60 -1.18 -6.15 -5.31
C ASN A 60 -1.85 -6.88 -4.15
N ALA A 61 -1.12 -7.22 -3.08
CA ALA A 61 -1.72 -7.82 -1.90
C ALA A 61 -2.77 -6.90 -1.25
N TYR A 62 -2.48 -5.60 -1.18
CA TYR A 62 -3.42 -4.61 -0.65
C TYR A 62 -4.65 -4.43 -1.55
N LYS A 63 -4.47 -4.42 -2.88
CA LYS A 63 -5.56 -4.43 -3.87
C LYS A 63 -6.48 -5.63 -3.70
N ASP A 64 -5.91 -6.82 -3.51
CA ASP A 64 -6.67 -8.06 -3.34
C ASP A 64 -7.46 -8.04 -2.03
N ALA A 65 -6.87 -7.54 -0.93
CA ALA A 65 -7.55 -7.36 0.35
C ALA A 65 -8.71 -6.35 0.26
N LEU A 66 -8.50 -5.20 -0.39
CA LEU A 66 -9.57 -4.23 -0.66
C LEU A 66 -10.71 -4.84 -1.48
N THR A 67 -10.36 -5.60 -2.52
CA THR A 67 -11.35 -6.27 -3.39
C THR A 67 -12.17 -7.30 -2.61
N PHE A 68 -11.54 -8.08 -1.74
CA PHE A 68 -12.22 -9.02 -0.86
C PHE A 68 -13.19 -8.30 0.09
N ASP A 69 -12.71 -7.24 0.74
CA ASP A 69 -13.49 -6.48 1.71
C ASP A 69 -14.71 -5.80 1.07
N ILE A 70 -14.53 -5.17 -0.10
CA ILE A 70 -15.63 -4.53 -0.83
C ILE A 70 -16.72 -5.54 -1.20
N ARG A 71 -16.36 -6.78 -1.54
CA ARG A 71 -17.34 -7.85 -1.84
C ARG A 71 -18.15 -8.29 -0.62
N LEU A 72 -17.57 -8.19 0.57
CA LEU A 72 -18.24 -8.56 1.82
C LEU A 72 -19.14 -7.43 2.36
N LEU A 73 -18.80 -6.19 2.04
CA LEU A 73 -19.53 -5.02 2.50
C LEU A 73 -20.87 -4.82 1.77
N ARG A 74 -21.83 -4.22 2.48
CA ARG A 74 -23.11 -3.83 1.89
C ARG A 74 -22.89 -2.77 0.81
N ALA A 75 -23.46 -3.00 -0.37
CA ALA A 75 -23.46 -2.02 -1.45
C ALA A 75 -24.00 -0.65 -0.98
N GLY A 76 -23.25 0.41 -1.27
CA GLY A 76 -23.59 1.79 -0.90
C GLY A 76 -23.25 2.18 0.54
N SER A 77 -22.58 1.32 1.32
CA SER A 77 -22.03 1.74 2.62
C SER A 77 -20.89 2.75 2.44
N LEU A 78 -20.74 3.66 3.41
CA LEU A 78 -19.64 4.61 3.43
C LEU A 78 -18.28 3.89 3.39
N GLU A 79 -18.15 2.80 4.15
CA GLU A 79 -16.93 2.00 4.20
C GLU A 79 -16.58 1.37 2.84
N ALA A 80 -17.58 0.88 2.09
CA ALA A 80 -17.37 0.36 0.75
C ALA A 80 -16.90 1.46 -0.22
N SER A 81 -17.50 2.66 -0.13
CA SER A 81 -17.08 3.81 -0.94
C SER A 81 -15.62 4.20 -0.64
N LEU A 82 -15.25 4.29 0.65
CA LEU A 82 -13.89 4.65 1.04
C LEU A 82 -12.86 3.62 0.58
N LYS A 83 -13.18 2.32 0.67
CA LYS A 83 -12.32 1.24 0.16
C LYS A 83 -12.21 1.28 -1.37
N GLN A 84 -13.29 1.61 -2.08
CA GLN A 84 -13.29 1.76 -3.54
C GLN A 84 -12.40 2.94 -3.99
N ASP A 85 -12.42 4.05 -3.25
CA ASP A 85 -11.54 5.20 -3.52
C ASP A 85 -10.07 4.84 -3.30
N ARG A 86 -9.77 4.07 -2.24
CA ARG A 86 -8.40 3.56 -2.01
C ARG A 86 -7.96 2.60 -3.10
N LEU A 87 -8.85 1.69 -3.51
CA LEU A 87 -8.57 0.73 -4.59
C LEU A 87 -8.20 1.43 -5.90
N THR A 88 -8.92 2.51 -6.22
CA THR A 88 -8.62 3.34 -7.41
C THR A 88 -7.24 3.98 -7.33
N GLN A 89 -6.88 4.56 -6.18
CA GLN A 89 -5.54 5.13 -5.97
C GLN A 89 -4.43 4.07 -6.05
N VAL A 90 -4.67 2.89 -5.49
CA VAL A 90 -3.73 1.75 -5.52
C VAL A 90 -3.50 1.27 -6.96
N HIS A 91 -4.54 1.20 -7.78
CA HIS A 91 -4.39 0.90 -9.20
C HIS A 91 -3.49 1.89 -9.92
N THR A 92 -3.67 3.20 -9.69
CA THR A 92 -2.79 4.24 -10.27
C THR A 92 -1.33 4.04 -9.88
N TYR A 93 -1.03 3.66 -8.64
CA TYR A 93 0.35 3.36 -8.24
C TYR A 93 0.90 2.07 -8.87
N ILE A 94 0.07 1.04 -9.03
CA ILE A 94 0.49 -0.20 -9.71
C ILE A 94 0.86 0.11 -11.16
N GLU A 95 0.01 0.85 -11.88
CA GLU A 95 0.27 1.28 -13.26
C GLU A 95 1.55 2.12 -13.36
N ALA A 96 1.78 3.03 -12.42
CA ALA A 96 2.99 3.86 -12.40
C ALA A 96 4.30 3.10 -12.12
N LEU A 97 4.22 1.90 -11.53
CA LEU A 97 5.37 1.05 -11.22
C LEU A 97 5.58 -0.08 -12.23
N GLN A 98 4.65 -0.29 -13.16
CA GLN A 98 4.84 -1.22 -14.25
C GLN A 98 5.83 -0.62 -15.29
N PRO A 99 6.80 -1.43 -15.77
CA PRO A 99 7.79 -0.98 -16.76
C PRO A 99 7.20 -0.70 -18.14
#